data_AF-B2BGT3-F1
#
_entry.id   AF-B2BGT3-F1
#
_cell.length_a   1.000
_cell.length_b   1.000
_cell.length_c   1.000
_cell.angle_alpha   90.00
_cell.angle_beta   90.00
_cell.angle_gamma   90.00
#
_symmetry.space_group_name_H-M   'P 1'
#
loop_
_entity.id
_entity.type
_entity.pdbx_description
1 polymer ?
#
loop_
_entity_poly.entity_id
_entity_poly.type
_entity_poly.pdbx_seq_one_letter_code
_entity_poly.pdbx_strand_id
1 'polypeptide(L)' 'LSRHMSDDANLGQELSPKWIDDQRIHQSFKKFAHELKEVEKKIRERNGDPKLKNRQGPANIEYELLYPG' A
#
# COMPACT_ATOMS: atom_id res chain seq x y z
N LEU A 1 -0.44 13.95 -16.29
CA LEU A 1 -1.31 12.92 -15.69
C LEU A 1 -0.51 11.63 -15.56
N SER A 2 -0.57 10.97 -14.38
CA SER A 2 0.38 9.96 -13.88
C SER A 2 1.69 10.52 -13.29
N ARG A 3 1.57 11.47 -12.36
CA ARG A 3 2.60 11.74 -11.35
C ARG A 3 1.88 11.82 -10.02
N HIS A 4 2.30 11.00 -9.05
CA HIS A 4 2.01 11.28 -7.65
C HIS A 4 2.60 12.66 -7.33
N MET A 5 1.79 13.56 -6.79
CA MET A 5 2.28 14.83 -6.31
C MET A 5 3.06 14.59 -5.02
N SER A 6 4.13 15.32 -4.77
CA SER A 6 4.98 15.15 -3.58
C SER A 6 4.23 15.31 -2.25
N ASP A 7 3.03 15.89 -2.31
CA ASP A 7 2.16 16.19 -1.18
C ASP A 7 0.98 15.19 -1.07
N ASP A 8 0.92 14.18 -1.93
CA ASP A 8 -0.11 13.14 -1.88
C ASP A 8 0.12 12.23 -0.67
N ALA A 9 -0.88 12.15 0.21
CA ALA A 9 -0.86 11.19 1.31
C ALA A 9 -1.23 9.80 0.81
N ASN A 10 -0.33 8.84 1.02
CA ASN A 10 -0.60 7.42 0.77
C ASN A 10 -1.54 6.85 1.84
N LEU A 11 -2.23 5.76 1.49
CA LEU A 11 -3.11 5.06 2.43
C LEU A 11 -2.32 4.59 3.66
N GLY A 12 -2.82 4.89 4.86
CA GLY A 12 -2.16 4.52 6.11
C GLY A 12 -1.06 5.47 6.57
N GLN A 13 -0.75 6.54 5.81
CA GLN A 13 0.05 7.64 6.32
C GLN A 13 -0.77 8.49 7.29
N GLU A 14 -0.13 8.86 8.41
CA GLU A 14 -0.76 9.62 9.48
C GLU A 14 -0.88 11.09 9.06
N LEU A 15 -1.95 11.43 8.34
CA LEU A 15 -2.42 12.82 8.21
C LEU A 15 -3.16 13.27 9.48
N SER A 16 -2.76 12.83 10.67
CA SER A 16 -3.56 13.06 11.87
C SER A 16 -3.59 14.56 12.19
N PRO A 17 -4.75 15.23 12.06
CA PRO A 17 -4.91 16.56 12.58
C PRO A 17 -4.93 16.46 14.12
N LYS A 18 -4.32 17.42 14.81
CA LYS A 18 -4.18 17.48 16.28
C LYS A 18 -5.49 17.38 17.10
N TRP A 19 -6.66 17.21 16.48
CA TRP A 19 -7.97 17.17 17.15
C TRP A 19 -8.44 15.77 17.57
N ILE A 20 -7.78 14.68 17.14
CA ILE A 20 -8.15 13.32 17.58
C ILE A 20 -7.29 12.91 18.79
N ASP A 21 -7.83 13.08 19.99
CA ASP A 21 -7.24 12.65 21.27
C ASP A 21 -7.92 11.36 21.80
N ASP A 22 -8.19 10.40 20.91
CA ASP A 22 -8.67 9.06 21.30
C ASP A 22 -7.64 8.00 20.94
N GLN A 23 -7.00 7.42 21.97
CA GLN A 23 -5.98 6.39 21.80
C GLN A 23 -6.45 5.16 21.00
N ARG A 24 -7.75 4.83 21.02
CA ARG A 24 -8.29 3.69 20.28
C ARG A 24 -8.27 3.94 18.77
N ILE A 25 -8.51 5.20 18.37
CA ILE A 25 -8.44 5.61 16.97
C ILE A 25 -7.00 5.50 16.48
N HIS A 26 -6.04 6.00 17.27
CA HIS A 26 -4.60 5.88 16.96
C HIS A 26 -4.14 4.42 16.82
N GLN A 27 -4.56 3.54 17.73
CA GLN A 27 -4.24 2.12 17.64
C GLN A 27 -4.85 1.45 16.39
N SER A 28 -6.07 1.84 16.03
CA SER A 28 -6.74 1.34 14.82
C SER A 28 -6.02 1.77 13.55
N PHE A 29 -5.56 3.03 13.48
CA PHE A 29 -4.73 3.52 12.37
C PHE A 29 -3.39 2.77 12.28
N LYS A 30 -2.71 2.55 13.41
CA LYS A 30 -1.46 1.76 13.43
C LYS A 30 -1.67 0.34 12.95
N LYS A 31 -2.76 -0.31 13.36
CA LYS A 31 -3.11 -1.66 12.89
C LYS A 31 -3.38 -1.66 11.39
N PHE A 32 -4.16 -0.70 10.89
CA PHE A 32 -4.44 -0.58 9.46
C PHE A 32 -3.16 -0.36 8.63
N ALA A 33 -2.27 0.53 9.07
CA ALA A 33 -0.99 0.75 8.41
C ALA A 33 -0.10 -0.50 8.40
N HIS A 34 -0.13 -1.31 9.47
CA HIS A 34 0.56 -2.59 9.51
C HIS A 34 -0.04 -3.61 8.51
N GLU A 35 -1.37 -3.71 8.44
CA GLU A 35 -2.05 -4.58 7.48
C GLU A 35 -1.73 -4.22 6.03
N LEU A 36 -1.62 -2.93 5.71
CA LEU A 36 -1.21 -2.47 4.37
C LEU A 36 0.20 -2.94 3.99
N LYS A 37 1.16 -2.90 4.92
CA LYS A 37 2.52 -3.42 4.69
C LYS A 37 2.52 -4.92 4.41
N GLU A 38 1.66 -5.68 5.09
CA GLU A 38 1.52 -7.12 4.84
C GLU A 38 0.86 -7.40 3.47
N VAL A 39 -0.09 -6.56 3.05
CA VAL A 39 -0.67 -6.64 1.69
C VAL A 39 0.39 -6.34 0.64
N GLU A 40 1.18 -5.28 0.82
CA GLU A 40 2.29 -4.90 -0.06
C GLU A 40 3.30 -6.04 -0.24
N LYS A 41 3.72 -6.65 0.88
CA LYS A 41 4.60 -7.82 0.87
C LYS A 41 4.01 -8.98 0.06
N LYS A 42 2.73 -9.32 0.29
CA LYS A 42 2.03 -10.38 -0.46
C LYS A 42 1.92 -10.06 -1.95
N ILE A 43 1.77 -8.79 -2.32
CA ILE A 43 1.73 -8.37 -3.73
C ILE A 43 3.09 -8.61 -4.38
N ARG A 44 4.19 -8.18 -3.73
CA ARG A 44 5.56 -8.43 -4.21
C ARG A 44 5.86 -9.92 -4.37
N GLU A 45 5.55 -10.72 -3.36
CA GLU A 45 5.72 -12.19 -3.42
C GLU A 45 4.98 -12.80 -4.61
N ARG A 46 3.73 -12.38 -4.85
CA ARG A 46 2.93 -12.87 -5.97
C ARG A 46 3.40 -12.36 -7.33
N ASN A 47 3.98 -11.17 -7.40
CA ASN A 47 4.59 -10.65 -8.63
C ASN A 47 5.85 -11.43 -9.00
N GLY A 48 6.60 -11.92 -8.01
CA GLY A 48 7.80 -12.74 -8.22
C GLY A 48 7.54 -14.23 -8.46
N ASP A 49 6.32 -14.74 -8.26
CA ASP A 49 6.01 -16.16 -8.44
C ASP A 49 5.84 -16.50 -9.93
N PRO A 50 6.75 -17.30 -10.54
CA PRO A 50 6.69 -17.65 -11.96
C PRO A 50 5.48 -18.52 -12.33
N LYS A 51 4.78 -19.09 -11.34
CA LYS A 51 3.52 -19.83 -11.56
C LYS A 51 2.36 -18.88 -11.84
N LEU A 52 2.43 -17.62 -11.41
CA LEU A 52 1.39 -16.60 -11.58
C LEU A 52 1.62 -15.75 -12.84
N LYS A 53 1.58 -16.40 -14.01
CA LYS A 53 1.92 -15.81 -15.33
C LYS A 53 1.16 -14.53 -15.70
N ASN A 54 -0.03 -14.32 -15.14
CA ASN A 54 -0.86 -13.13 -15.36
C ASN A 54 -0.39 -11.88 -14.56
N ARG A 55 0.63 -12.01 -13.71
CA ARG A 55 1.17 -10.90 -12.89
C ARG A 55 2.25 -10.06 -13.59
N GLN A 56 2.89 -10.61 -14.62
CA GLN A 56 3.94 -9.94 -15.41
C GLN A 56 3.57 -9.84 -16.90
N GLY A 57 2.79 -10.81 -17.40
CA GLY A 57 2.40 -10.88 -18.81
C GLY A 57 3.60 -11.01 -19.76
N PRO A 58 3.36 -11.03 -21.09
CA PRO A 58 4.43 -11.09 -22.08
C PRO A 58 5.28 -9.80 -22.15
N ALA A 59 4.80 -8.70 -21.57
CA ALA A 59 5.51 -7.42 -21.51
C ALA A 59 6.48 -7.31 -20.31
N ASN A 60 6.48 -8.28 -19.39
CA ASN A 60 7.31 -8.29 -18.19
C ASN A 60 7.21 -7.01 -17.34
N ILE A 61 5.98 -6.50 -17.15
CA ILE A 61 5.70 -5.32 -16.33
C ILE A 61 5.08 -5.81 -15.03
N GLU A 62 5.67 -5.43 -13.89
CA GLU A 62 5.14 -5.80 -12.58
C GLU A 62 3.78 -5.13 -12.31
N TYR A 63 2.85 -5.88 -11.73
CA TYR A 63 1.55 -5.35 -11.34
C TYR A 63 1.67 -4.51 -10.06
N GLU A 64 1.83 -3.20 -10.22
CA GLU A 64 1.96 -2.21 -9.13
C GLU A 64 0.67 -1.40 -8.88
N LEU A 65 -0.41 -1.65 -9.62
CA LEU A 65 -1.66 -0.86 -9.53
C LEU A 65 -2.36 -0.88 -8.16
N LEU A 66 -2.13 -1.92 -7.36
CA LEU A 66 -2.66 -2.05 -5.99
C LEU A 66 -1.57 -1.91 -4.93
N TYR A 67 -0.44 -1.34 -5.30
CA TYR A 67 0.68 -1.11 -4.40
C TYR A 67 0.32 0.06 -3.47
N PRO A 68 0.19 -0.16 -2.15
CA PRO A 68 -0.34 0.87 -1.26
C PRO A 68 0.55 2.12 -1.12
N GLY A 69 1.86 1.98 -1.32
CA GLY A 69 2.85 3.07 -1.23
C GLY A 69 3.33 3.37 0.18
#